data_AF-A0A2P2J7F2-F1
#
_entry.id   AF-A0A2P2J7F2-F1
#
_cell.length_a   1.000
_cell.length_b   1.000
_cell.length_c   1.000
_cell.angle_alpha   90.00
_cell.angle_beta   90.00
_cell.angle_gamma   90.00
#
_symmetry.space_group_name_H-M   'P 1'
#
loop_
_entity.id
_entity.type
_entity.pdbx_description
1 polymer ?
#
loop_
_entity_poly.entity_id
_entity_poly.type
_entity_poly.pdbx_seq_one_letter_code
_entity_poly.pdbx_strand_id
1 'polypeptide(L)'
;MREVGSSAGAGSGFSSSSSSSTDGDATCANRAVHFVLVHGIGGGSWCWYKVRCLMENSGYTVSCIDLKASGIDPADANSILSFQDYNKPLIDFFSSLPDHQQVILVGHSAGGLSVTHVTHKFPNKIRLAVYLAATMLKLGFCTDQDLQDGEPDLSSFGDVYQLGFGMGDEQPPTSAYVKKEFQRKIIYQLSPPEVRKLIHCVICAFDNIILL
;
A
#
# COMPACT_ATOMS: atom_id res chain seq x y z
N MET A 1 27.96 -11.30 -90.49
CA MET A 1 27.34 -10.03 -90.08
C MET A 1 28.33 -9.29 -89.17
N ARG A 2 28.81 -8.12 -89.64
CA ARG A 2 29.27 -6.88 -88.94
C ARG A 2 30.18 -7.03 -87.70
N GLU A 3 31.46 -6.66 -87.80
CA GLU A 3 32.09 -5.33 -87.51
C GLU A 3 32.22 -5.01 -86.00
N VAL A 4 33.45 -4.98 -85.42
CA VAL A 4 34.45 -3.88 -85.30
C VAL A 4 34.01 -2.73 -84.35
N GLY A 5 34.81 -2.48 -83.31
CA GLY A 5 35.17 -1.09 -82.90
C GLY A 5 34.81 -0.60 -81.49
N SER A 6 35.83 -0.57 -80.61
CA SER A 6 36.35 0.57 -79.79
C SER A 6 35.47 1.50 -78.92
N SER A 7 36.05 1.85 -77.75
CA SER A 7 35.98 3.10 -76.93
C SER A 7 35.53 2.84 -75.47
N ALA A 8 36.34 3.08 -74.44
CA ALA A 8 36.83 4.34 -73.84
C ALA A 8 35.76 5.14 -73.08
N GLY A 9 36.04 5.50 -71.82
CA GLY A 9 35.44 6.68 -71.18
C GLY A 9 34.85 6.46 -69.79
N ALA A 10 35.36 7.25 -68.84
CA ALA A 10 34.98 7.33 -67.42
C ALA A 10 33.63 8.03 -67.17
N GLY A 11 33.06 7.83 -65.98
CA GLY A 11 31.92 8.63 -65.50
C GLY A 11 31.42 8.28 -64.08
N SER A 12 31.94 9.01 -63.10
CA SER A 12 31.23 9.58 -61.92
C SER A 12 30.14 8.78 -61.18
N GLY A 13 30.43 8.47 -59.91
CA GLY A 13 29.73 8.95 -58.72
C GLY A 13 28.24 8.62 -58.49
N PHE A 14 27.96 7.82 -57.45
CA PHE A 14 27.05 8.23 -56.38
C PHE A 14 27.26 7.36 -55.13
N SER A 15 27.69 7.98 -54.04
CA SER A 15 27.73 7.38 -52.71
C SER A 15 26.30 7.21 -52.21
N SER A 16 25.92 6.00 -51.80
CA SER A 16 24.75 5.82 -50.93
C SER A 16 25.21 5.09 -49.67
N SER A 17 25.22 5.87 -48.60
CA SER A 17 25.44 5.47 -47.22
C SER A 17 24.44 4.40 -46.80
N SER A 18 24.93 3.22 -46.43
CA SER A 18 24.17 2.25 -45.65
C SER A 18 24.06 2.76 -44.21
N SER A 19 23.00 3.52 -43.92
CA SER A 19 22.61 3.80 -42.53
C SER A 19 22.12 2.49 -41.92
N SER A 20 22.92 1.93 -41.02
CA SER A 20 22.47 0.90 -40.08
C SER A 20 21.37 1.52 -39.23
N SER A 21 20.11 1.21 -39.55
CA SER A 21 18.99 1.41 -38.64
C SER A 21 19.19 0.47 -37.46
N THR A 22 19.81 0.98 -36.40
CA THR A 22 19.55 0.46 -35.06
C THR A 22 18.10 0.84 -34.77
N ASP A 23 17.16 0.00 -35.19
CA ASP A 23 15.84 -0.03 -34.59
C ASP A 23 16.09 -0.34 -33.11
N GLY A 24 16.09 0.72 -32.33
CA GLY A 24 16.05 0.63 -30.89
C GLY A 24 14.80 -0.18 -30.58
N ASP A 25 15.02 -1.42 -30.16
CA ASP A 25 14.06 -2.24 -29.44
C ASP A 25 13.67 -1.45 -28.19
N ALA A 26 12.75 -0.51 -28.37
CA ALA A 26 11.93 0.03 -27.31
C ALA A 26 11.03 -1.12 -26.89
N THR A 27 11.63 -2.08 -26.18
CA THR A 27 10.91 -2.82 -25.17
C THR A 27 10.15 -1.76 -24.40
N CYS A 28 8.83 -1.73 -24.61
CA CYS A 28 7.94 -1.10 -23.67
C CYS A 28 8.25 -1.82 -22.37
N ALA A 29 9.14 -1.24 -21.55
CA ALA A 29 9.48 -1.78 -20.26
C ALA A 29 8.13 -1.96 -19.59
N ASN A 30 7.69 -3.22 -19.48
CA ASN A 30 6.40 -3.55 -18.93
C ASN A 30 6.48 -3.06 -17.49
N ARG A 31 5.99 -1.84 -17.26
CA ARG A 31 6.29 -1.08 -16.06
C ARG A 31 5.54 -1.83 -14.97
N ALA A 32 6.28 -2.66 -14.22
CA ALA A 32 5.71 -3.59 -13.27
C ALA A 32 4.71 -2.83 -12.39
N VAL A 33 3.45 -3.29 -12.42
CA VAL A 33 2.38 -2.64 -11.66
C VAL A 33 2.77 -2.70 -10.18
N HIS A 34 2.79 -1.55 -9.53
CA HIS A 34 3.21 -1.41 -8.15
C HIS A 34 1.98 -1.36 -7.23
N PHE A 35 1.86 -2.35 -6.35
CA PHE A 35 0.86 -2.39 -5.29
C PHE A 35 1.44 -1.90 -3.97
N VAL A 36 0.66 -1.09 -3.25
CA VAL A 36 0.97 -0.60 -1.91
C VAL A 36 -0.11 -1.12 -0.98
N LEU A 37 0.27 -1.93 0.00
CA LEU A 37 -0.64 -2.63 0.90
C LEU A 37 -0.60 -2.00 2.29
N VAL A 38 -1.77 -1.62 2.80
CA VAL A 38 -1.97 -0.94 4.08
C VAL A 38 -2.81 -1.83 4.99
N HIS A 39 -2.28 -2.16 6.16
CA HIS A 39 -2.95 -3.01 7.14
C HIS A 39 -4.10 -2.28 7.87
N GLY A 40 -4.92 -3.04 8.59
CA GLY A 40 -5.97 -2.51 9.46
C GLY A 40 -5.53 -2.43 10.94
N ILE A 41 -6.51 -2.26 11.83
CA ILE A 41 -6.27 -2.18 13.28
C ILE A 41 -5.47 -3.38 13.80
N GLY A 42 -4.43 -3.06 14.57
CA GLY A 42 -3.51 -4.04 15.14
C GLY A 42 -2.83 -4.99 14.16
N GLY A 43 -2.79 -4.58 12.90
CA GLY A 43 -1.99 -5.23 11.89
C GLY A 43 -0.60 -4.62 11.80
N GLY A 44 0.12 -5.12 10.79
CA GLY A 44 1.35 -4.57 10.28
C GLY A 44 1.56 -5.12 8.88
N SER A 45 2.62 -4.69 8.22
CA SER A 45 3.08 -5.21 6.93
C SER A 45 3.16 -6.74 6.90
N TRP A 46 3.46 -7.37 8.04
CA TRP A 46 3.51 -8.82 8.23
C TRP A 46 2.23 -9.55 7.85
N CYS A 47 1.05 -8.93 7.95
CA CYS A 47 -0.21 -9.61 7.63
C CYS A 47 -0.36 -9.93 6.14
N TRP A 48 0.40 -9.22 5.30
CA TRP A 48 0.39 -9.38 3.85
C TRP A 48 1.35 -10.43 3.32
N TYR A 49 2.15 -11.09 4.17
CA TYR A 49 3.28 -11.93 3.71
C TYR A 49 2.92 -12.96 2.62
N LYS A 50 1.78 -13.65 2.76
CA LYS A 50 1.29 -14.63 1.75
C LYS A 50 0.92 -13.95 0.44
N VAL A 51 0.15 -12.88 0.52
CA VAL A 51 -0.36 -12.14 -0.65
C VAL A 51 0.81 -11.49 -1.38
N ARG A 52 1.71 -10.85 -0.63
CA ARG A 52 2.96 -10.28 -1.15
C ARG A 52 3.76 -11.31 -1.94
N CYS A 53 4.07 -12.48 -1.35
CA CYS A 53 4.82 -13.52 -2.06
C CYS A 53 4.12 -13.97 -3.36
N LEU A 54 2.80 -14.17 -3.34
CA LEU A 54 2.06 -14.59 -4.54
C LEU A 54 2.09 -13.52 -5.65
N MET A 55 1.96 -12.25 -5.27
CA MET A 55 1.96 -11.13 -6.20
C MET A 55 3.37 -10.87 -6.78
N GLU A 56 4.41 -10.91 -5.95
CA GLU A 56 5.80 -10.80 -6.39
C GLU A 56 6.17 -11.94 -7.34
N ASN A 57 5.77 -13.18 -7.03
CA ASN A 57 5.93 -14.33 -7.92
C ASN A 57 5.16 -14.20 -9.25
N SER A 58 4.14 -13.36 -9.30
CA SER A 58 3.36 -13.06 -10.50
C SER A 58 3.92 -11.86 -11.29
N GLY A 59 5.07 -11.31 -10.88
CA GLY A 59 5.75 -10.21 -11.55
C GLY A 59 5.32 -8.80 -11.13
N TYR A 60 4.57 -8.66 -10.03
CA TYR A 60 4.19 -7.35 -9.48
C TYR A 60 5.23 -6.82 -8.49
N THR A 61 5.41 -5.51 -8.45
CA THR A 61 6.12 -4.85 -7.36
C THR A 61 5.15 -4.65 -6.20
N VAL A 62 5.55 -5.01 -4.98
CA VAL A 62 4.68 -4.90 -3.80
C VAL A 62 5.41 -4.22 -2.64
N SER A 63 4.85 -3.13 -2.14
CA SER A 63 5.27 -2.47 -0.90
C SER A 63 4.21 -2.70 0.18
N CYS A 64 4.61 -3.26 1.32
CA CYS A 64 3.74 -3.40 2.49
C CYS A 64 4.19 -2.39 3.53
N ILE A 65 3.31 -1.48 3.94
CA ILE A 65 3.67 -0.36 4.82
C ILE A 65 3.26 -0.69 6.25
N ASP A 66 4.21 -0.58 7.18
CA ASP A 66 3.90 -0.44 8.60
C ASP A 66 3.55 1.02 8.88
N LEU A 67 2.32 1.25 9.37
CA LEU A 67 1.92 2.56 9.87
C LEU A 67 2.64 2.84 11.20
N LYS A 68 2.62 4.10 11.65
CA LYS A 68 3.36 4.49 12.86
C LYS A 68 2.85 3.71 14.08
N ALA A 69 3.76 3.27 14.95
CA ALA A 69 3.46 2.42 16.09
C ALA A 69 2.66 1.15 15.73
N SER A 70 2.90 0.59 14.54
CA SER A 70 2.31 -0.67 14.07
C SER A 70 3.41 -1.58 13.51
N GLY A 71 3.11 -2.88 13.43
CA GLY A 71 4.06 -3.87 12.92
C GLY A 71 5.38 -3.87 13.67
N ILE A 72 6.48 -3.46 13.05
CA ILE A 72 7.80 -3.38 13.69
C ILE A 72 8.24 -1.95 14.06
N ASP A 73 7.38 -0.94 13.86
CA ASP A 73 7.70 0.43 14.25
C ASP A 73 7.76 0.53 15.79
N PRO A 74 8.86 1.05 16.37
CA PRO A 74 9.07 1.02 17.82
C PRO A 74 8.41 2.18 18.56
N ALA A 75 7.64 3.03 17.89
CA ALA A 75 7.00 4.16 18.54
C ALA A 75 5.93 3.69 19.53
N ASP A 76 5.84 4.38 20.66
CA ASP A 76 4.75 4.16 21.62
C ASP A 76 3.43 4.63 21.01
N ALA A 77 2.43 3.78 21.11
CA ALA A 77 1.09 4.08 20.68
C ALA A 77 0.49 5.34 21.29
N ASN A 78 0.75 5.59 22.57
CA ASN A 78 0.25 6.76 23.26
C ASN A 78 0.95 8.06 22.83
N SER A 79 2.07 7.95 22.13
CA SER A 79 2.78 9.11 21.57
C SER A 79 2.22 9.58 20.22
N ILE A 80 1.30 8.80 19.61
CA ILE A 80 0.68 9.17 18.36
C ILE A 80 -0.61 9.93 18.65
N LEU A 81 -0.65 11.20 18.26
CA LEU A 81 -1.71 12.14 18.66
C LEU A 81 -2.53 12.66 17.48
N SER A 82 -2.18 12.27 16.25
CA SER A 82 -2.94 12.66 15.06
C SER A 82 -2.95 11.57 14.00
N PHE A 83 -4.03 11.50 13.24
CA PHE A 83 -4.13 10.56 12.11
C PHE A 83 -3.05 10.80 11.06
N GLN A 84 -2.58 12.05 10.91
CA GLN A 84 -1.46 12.37 10.03
C GLN A 84 -0.14 11.74 10.52
N ASP A 85 0.13 11.76 11.82
CA ASP A 85 1.34 11.14 12.39
C ASP A 85 1.30 9.62 12.25
N TYR A 86 0.13 9.02 12.46
CA TYR A 86 -0.09 7.59 12.19
C TYR A 86 0.21 7.20 10.74
N ASN A 87 -0.24 8.05 9.80
CA ASN A 87 -0.02 7.84 8.36
C ASN A 87 1.34 8.30 7.86
N LYS A 88 2.22 8.83 8.73
CA LYS A 88 3.51 9.39 8.30
C LYS A 88 4.33 8.43 7.42
N PRO A 89 4.53 7.14 7.76
CA PRO A 89 5.28 6.22 6.90
C PRO A 89 4.68 6.09 5.49
N LEU A 90 3.35 6.07 5.38
CA LEU A 90 2.65 5.99 4.10
C LEU A 90 2.77 7.31 3.32
N ILE A 91 2.63 8.44 3.99
CA ILE A 91 2.81 9.78 3.39
C ILE A 91 4.24 9.96 2.87
N ASP A 92 5.25 9.55 3.65
CA ASP A 92 6.66 9.64 3.26
C ASP A 92 6.93 8.76 2.03
N PHE A 93 6.38 7.53 2.01
CA PHE A 93 6.43 6.65 0.85
C PHE A 93 5.87 7.33 -0.41
N PHE A 94 4.65 7.87 -0.35
CA PHE A 94 4.03 8.54 -1.51
C PHE A 94 4.75 9.82 -1.92
N SER A 95 5.34 10.54 -0.97
CA SER A 95 6.17 11.72 -1.25
C SER A 95 7.43 11.35 -2.01
N SER A 96 8.02 10.18 -1.72
CA SER A 96 9.23 9.68 -2.38
C SER A 96 9.01 9.12 -3.79
N LEU A 97 7.77 8.80 -4.16
CA LEU A 97 7.46 8.31 -5.50
C LEU A 97 7.73 9.39 -6.56
N PRO A 98 8.28 9.05 -7.74
CA PRO A 98 8.36 9.98 -8.88
C PRO A 98 6.97 10.52 -9.26
N ASP A 99 6.90 11.79 -9.70
CA ASP A 99 5.62 12.45 -9.99
C ASP A 99 4.79 11.77 -11.09
N HIS A 100 5.45 11.07 -12.01
CA HIS A 100 4.82 10.34 -13.11
C HIS A 100 4.57 8.86 -12.79
N GLN A 101 4.80 8.43 -11.54
CA GLN A 101 4.53 7.08 -11.09
C GLN A 101 3.19 7.00 -10.38
N GLN A 102 2.34 6.09 -10.84
CA GLN A 102 1.08 5.76 -10.18
C GLN A 102 1.13 4.34 -9.61
N VAL A 103 0.47 4.13 -8.49
CA VAL A 103 0.40 2.83 -7.79
C VAL A 103 -1.04 2.39 -7.60
N ILE A 104 -1.23 1.09 -7.34
CA ILE A 104 -2.49 0.54 -6.85
C ILE A 104 -2.40 0.48 -5.33
N LEU A 105 -3.23 1.26 -4.65
CA LEU A 105 -3.25 1.35 -3.19
C LEU A 105 -4.36 0.43 -2.65
N VAL A 106 -4.01 -0.45 -1.71
CA VAL A 106 -4.93 -1.43 -1.13
C VAL A 106 -4.97 -1.25 0.38
N GLY A 107 -6.16 -1.03 0.94
CA GLY A 107 -6.38 -0.92 2.38
C GLY A 107 -7.26 -2.05 2.88
N HIS A 108 -6.89 -2.63 4.02
CA HIS A 108 -7.70 -3.64 4.72
C HIS A 108 -8.34 -3.07 5.98
N SER A 109 -9.63 -3.36 6.23
CA SER A 109 -10.33 -2.94 7.45
C SER A 109 -10.16 -1.44 7.71
N ALA A 110 -9.78 -1.03 8.92
CA ALA A 110 -9.53 0.37 9.27
C ALA A 110 -8.45 1.07 8.40
N GLY A 111 -7.59 0.30 7.71
CA GLY A 111 -6.64 0.84 6.74
C GLY A 111 -7.30 1.54 5.55
N GLY A 112 -8.61 1.33 5.32
CA GLY A 112 -9.40 2.11 4.36
C GLY A 112 -9.39 3.61 4.65
N LEU A 113 -9.33 4.03 5.93
CA LEU A 113 -9.21 5.44 6.31
C LEU A 113 -7.89 6.04 5.81
N SER A 114 -6.80 5.30 5.94
CA SER A 114 -5.47 5.67 5.43
C SER A 114 -5.46 5.76 3.91
N VAL A 115 -6.15 4.83 3.23
CA VAL A 115 -6.34 4.88 1.77
C VAL A 115 -7.08 6.13 1.35
N THR A 116 -8.20 6.46 1.98
CA THR A 116 -8.96 7.69 1.71
C THR A 116 -8.08 8.92 1.93
N HIS A 117 -7.36 9.00 3.05
CA HIS A 117 -6.50 10.14 3.39
C HIS A 117 -5.41 10.38 2.34
N VAL A 118 -4.70 9.33 1.94
CA VAL A 118 -3.60 9.43 0.96
C VAL A 118 -4.12 9.68 -0.45
N THR A 119 -5.30 9.17 -0.79
CA THR A 119 -5.92 9.45 -2.09
C THR A 119 -6.27 10.93 -2.24
N HIS A 120 -6.76 11.57 -1.19
CA HIS A 120 -6.98 13.03 -1.19
C HIS A 120 -5.67 13.82 -1.25
N LYS A 121 -4.61 13.34 -0.58
CA LYS A 121 -3.32 14.05 -0.50
C LYS A 121 -2.46 13.89 -1.76
N PHE A 122 -2.51 12.73 -2.43
CA PHE A 122 -1.68 12.39 -3.59
C PHE A 122 -2.50 11.84 -4.77
N PRO A 123 -3.56 12.53 -5.23
CA PRO A 123 -4.48 11.99 -6.23
C PRO A 123 -3.78 11.59 -7.53
N ASN A 124 -2.76 12.35 -7.94
CA ASN A 124 -2.02 12.09 -9.18
C ASN A 124 -1.14 10.83 -9.13
N LYS A 125 -0.87 10.29 -7.93
CA LYS A 125 -0.03 9.09 -7.72
C LYS A 125 -0.85 7.82 -7.50
N ILE A 126 -2.18 7.91 -7.53
CA ILE A 126 -3.08 6.77 -7.34
C ILE A 126 -3.69 6.38 -8.69
N ARG A 127 -3.37 5.17 -9.16
CA ARG A 127 -4.03 4.57 -10.34
C ARG A 127 -5.38 3.97 -9.98
N LEU A 128 -5.43 3.30 -8.83
CA LEU A 128 -6.61 2.61 -8.30
C LEU A 128 -6.50 2.51 -6.79
N ALA A 129 -7.59 2.81 -6.08
CA ALA A 129 -7.74 2.54 -4.65
C ALA A 129 -8.66 1.31 -4.46
N VAL A 130 -8.20 0.35 -3.67
CA VAL A 130 -8.91 -0.91 -3.38
C VAL A 130 -9.18 -1.00 -1.88
N TYR A 131 -10.46 -1.15 -1.53
CA TYR A 131 -10.94 -1.29 -0.16
C TYR A 131 -11.29 -2.75 0.12
N LEU A 132 -10.38 -3.49 0.75
CA LEU A 132 -10.55 -4.92 1.07
C LEU A 132 -11.18 -5.08 2.45
N ALA A 133 -12.50 -5.35 2.47
CA ALA A 133 -13.27 -5.41 3.71
C ALA A 133 -12.96 -4.21 4.63
N ALA A 134 -12.90 -3.03 4.03
CA ALA A 134 -12.29 -1.83 4.60
C ALA A 134 -13.29 -0.69 4.74
N THR A 135 -13.06 0.17 5.73
CA THR A 135 -13.86 1.37 5.98
C THR A 135 -13.68 2.35 4.82
N MET A 136 -14.74 2.55 4.03
CA MET A 136 -14.73 3.40 2.83
C MET A 136 -15.60 4.64 3.04
N LEU A 137 -15.12 5.55 3.87
CA LEU A 137 -15.76 6.84 4.12
C LEU A 137 -15.23 7.89 3.13
N LYS A 138 -16.09 8.84 2.74
CA LYS A 138 -15.77 9.87 1.74
C LYS A 138 -14.62 10.78 2.17
N LEU A 139 -14.60 11.16 3.46
CA LEU A 139 -13.62 12.09 4.04
C LEU A 139 -12.91 11.51 5.28
N GLY A 140 -13.15 10.24 5.62
CA GLY A 140 -12.75 9.67 6.91
C GLY A 140 -13.77 9.99 8.01
N PHE A 141 -13.38 9.85 9.28
CA PHE A 141 -14.22 10.21 10.42
C PHE A 141 -14.26 11.73 10.61
N CYS A 142 -15.31 12.39 10.11
CA CYS A 142 -15.50 13.83 10.26
C CYS A 142 -16.74 14.17 11.11
N THR A 143 -17.66 13.23 11.26
CA THR A 143 -18.95 13.38 11.94
C THR A 143 -19.26 12.16 12.80
N ASP A 144 -20.17 12.29 13.76
CA ASP A 144 -20.65 11.16 14.56
C ASP A 144 -21.31 10.07 13.70
N GLN A 145 -21.90 10.45 12.56
CA GLN A 145 -22.46 9.49 11.62
C GLN A 145 -21.37 8.67 10.93
N ASP A 146 -20.22 9.28 10.63
CA ASP A 146 -19.09 8.56 10.04
C ASP A 146 -18.60 7.46 10.99
N LEU A 147 -18.59 7.71 12.31
CA LEU A 147 -18.25 6.69 13.31
C LEU A 147 -19.23 5.51 13.25
N GLN A 148 -20.54 5.78 13.20
CA GLN A 148 -21.57 4.74 13.08
C GLN A 148 -21.44 3.94 11.78
N ASP A 149 -21.10 4.60 10.68
CA ASP A 149 -21.01 3.99 9.36
C ASP A 149 -19.69 3.22 9.17
N GLY A 150 -18.61 3.65 9.83
CA GLY A 150 -17.26 3.13 9.62
C GLY A 150 -16.77 2.14 10.65
N GLU A 151 -17.33 2.13 11.87
CA GLU A 151 -16.99 1.14 12.90
C GLU A 151 -17.73 -0.19 12.68
N PRO A 152 -17.04 -1.33 12.79
CA PRO A 152 -17.69 -2.63 12.71
C PRO A 152 -18.59 -2.88 13.92
N ASP A 153 -19.81 -3.39 13.70
CA ASP A 153 -20.70 -3.80 14.79
C ASP A 153 -20.14 -5.06 15.49
N LEU A 154 -19.53 -4.83 16.66
CA LEU A 154 -18.98 -5.85 17.53
C LEU A 154 -19.77 -5.97 18.86
N SER A 155 -20.99 -5.41 18.91
CA SER A 155 -21.82 -5.39 20.12
C SER A 155 -22.07 -6.78 20.72
N SER A 156 -22.16 -7.81 19.87
CA SER A 156 -22.32 -9.21 20.29
C SER A 156 -21.16 -9.78 21.12
N PHE A 157 -19.97 -9.16 21.06
CA PHE A 157 -18.79 -9.54 21.84
C PHE A 157 -18.61 -8.70 23.12
N GLY A 158 -19.45 -7.68 23.33
CA GLY A 158 -19.36 -6.76 24.46
C GLY A 158 -18.24 -5.74 24.29
N ASP A 159 -17.54 -5.44 25.38
CA ASP A 159 -16.45 -4.47 25.39
C ASP A 159 -15.16 -5.05 24.81
N VAL A 160 -15.03 -4.94 23.48
CA VAL A 160 -13.93 -5.52 22.68
C VAL A 160 -12.70 -4.64 22.56
N TYR A 161 -12.87 -3.33 22.75
CA TYR A 161 -11.82 -2.35 22.56
C TYR A 161 -11.21 -1.97 23.90
N GLN A 162 -9.90 -1.81 23.91
CA GLN A 162 -9.20 -1.11 24.95
C GLN A 162 -8.74 0.21 24.37
N LEU A 163 -9.11 1.29 25.06
CA LEU A 163 -8.83 2.64 24.64
C LEU A 163 -7.54 3.13 25.32
N GLY A 164 -6.77 3.93 24.58
CA GLY A 164 -5.62 4.68 25.09
C GLY A 164 -5.89 6.18 25.06
N PHE A 165 -5.34 6.88 26.04
CA PHE A 165 -5.61 8.28 26.34
C PHE A 165 -4.30 9.07 26.30
N GLY A 166 -3.66 9.14 25.14
CA GLY A 166 -2.36 9.80 24.97
C GLY A 166 -2.36 11.29 25.31
N MET A 167 -3.52 11.94 25.28
CA MET A 167 -3.73 13.33 25.68
C MET A 167 -4.16 13.51 27.15
N GLY A 168 -4.24 12.42 27.92
CA GLY A 168 -4.70 12.37 29.31
C GLY A 168 -6.10 11.76 29.47
N ASP A 169 -6.38 11.19 30.65
CA ASP A 169 -7.58 10.36 30.92
C ASP A 169 -8.92 11.13 30.83
N GLU A 170 -8.88 12.46 30.92
CA GLU A 170 -10.05 13.34 30.82
C GLU A 170 -10.32 13.78 29.36
N GLN A 171 -9.48 13.37 28.41
CA GLN A 171 -9.64 13.68 26.99
C GLN A 171 -10.29 12.51 26.24
N PRO A 172 -10.84 12.75 25.03
CA PRO A 172 -11.27 11.66 24.16
C PRO A 172 -10.14 10.65 23.92
N PRO A 173 -10.47 9.36 23.71
CA PRO A 173 -9.48 8.34 23.42
C PRO A 173 -8.69 8.69 22.16
N THR A 174 -7.37 8.60 22.22
CA THR A 174 -6.47 8.86 21.08
C THR A 174 -6.10 7.57 20.37
N SER A 175 -6.30 6.42 21.01
CA SER A 175 -6.02 5.12 20.42
C SER A 175 -7.04 4.07 20.81
N ALA A 176 -7.25 3.08 19.95
CA ALA A 176 -8.04 1.89 20.25
C ALA A 176 -7.35 0.61 19.76
N TYR A 177 -7.43 -0.46 20.56
CA TYR A 177 -7.03 -1.82 20.16
C TYR A 177 -8.07 -2.85 20.54
N VAL A 178 -8.17 -3.91 19.73
CA VAL A 178 -8.96 -5.09 20.09
C VAL A 178 -8.23 -5.86 21.19
N LYS A 179 -8.87 -6.07 22.34
CA LYS A 179 -8.28 -6.80 23.49
C LYS A 179 -7.87 -8.21 23.10
N LYS A 180 -6.78 -8.71 23.69
CA LYS A 180 -6.10 -9.96 23.31
C LYS A 180 -7.04 -11.18 23.31
N GLU A 181 -7.97 -11.24 24.26
CA GLU A 181 -8.97 -12.30 24.39
C GLU A 181 -10.00 -12.33 23.25
N PHE A 182 -10.21 -11.21 22.55
CA PHE A 182 -11.12 -11.08 21.42
C PHE A 182 -10.44 -11.19 20.06
N GLN A 183 -9.14 -10.87 19.95
CA GLN A 183 -8.40 -10.95 18.68
C GLN A 183 -8.54 -12.31 17.98
N ARG A 184 -8.51 -13.41 18.73
CA ARG A 184 -8.73 -14.76 18.16
C ARG A 184 -10.16 -14.94 17.65
N LYS A 185 -11.15 -14.42 18.37
CA LYS A 185 -12.58 -14.64 18.09
C LYS A 185 -13.08 -13.76 16.94
N ILE A 186 -12.47 -12.59 16.77
CA ILE A 186 -12.92 -11.56 15.83
C ILE A 186 -12.00 -11.50 14.61
N ILE A 187 -10.68 -11.32 14.81
CA ILE A 187 -9.74 -11.02 13.73
C ILE A 187 -9.17 -12.30 13.10
N TYR A 188 -8.82 -13.30 13.91
CA TYR A 188 -8.08 -14.49 13.46
C TYR A 188 -8.87 -15.80 13.55
N GLN A 189 -10.20 -15.72 13.48
CA GLN A 189 -11.08 -16.87 13.72
C GLN A 189 -10.91 -17.99 12.67
N LEU A 190 -10.53 -17.64 11.43
CA LEU A 190 -10.22 -18.60 10.36
C LEU A 190 -8.73 -18.92 10.21
N SER A 191 -7.85 -18.33 11.02
CA SER A 191 -6.41 -18.54 10.88
C SER A 191 -6.02 -19.97 11.29
N PRO A 192 -5.24 -20.70 10.47
CA PRO A 192 -4.71 -22.03 10.83
C PRO A 192 -3.88 -21.99 12.12
N PRO A 193 -3.79 -23.10 12.89
CA PRO A 193 -3.03 -23.17 14.14
C PRO A 193 -1.59 -22.63 14.07
N GLU A 194 -0.91 -22.87 12.95
CA GLU A 194 0.49 -22.49 12.72
C GLU A 194 0.62 -20.97 12.57
N VAL A 195 -0.30 -20.37 11.81
CA VAL A 195 -0.38 -18.92 11.62
C VAL A 195 -0.76 -18.23 12.93
N ARG A 196 -1.60 -18.86 13.77
CA ARG A 196 -1.97 -18.31 15.08
C ARG A 196 -0.79 -18.18 16.03
N LYS A 197 0.14 -19.14 16.02
CA LYS A 197 1.38 -19.05 16.83
C LYS A 197 2.26 -17.89 16.37
N LEU A 198 2.42 -17.75 15.06
CA LEU A 198 3.17 -16.64 14.46
C LEU A 198 2.55 -15.29 14.83
N ILE A 199 1.23 -15.16 14.69
CA ILE A 199 0.47 -13.96 15.06
C ILE A 199 0.67 -13.65 16.54
N HIS A 200 0.60 -14.63 17.43
CA HIS A 200 0.80 -14.40 18.86
C HIS A 200 2.20 -13.86 19.17
N CYS A 201 3.24 -14.39 18.52
CA CYS A 201 4.60 -13.88 18.67
C CYS A 201 4.78 -12.45 18.15
N VAL A 202 4.11 -12.11 17.05
CA VAL A 202 4.22 -10.78 16.43
C VAL A 202 3.37 -9.75 17.16
N ILE A 203 2.13 -10.08 17.54
CA ILE A 203 1.20 -9.15 18.21
C ILE A 203 1.57 -8.92 19.68
N CYS A 204 2.15 -9.92 20.38
CA CYS A 204 2.55 -9.70 21.77
C CYS A 204 3.70 -8.71 21.93
N ALA A 205 4.36 -8.31 20.85
CA ALA A 205 5.47 -7.37 20.87
C ALA A 205 5.06 -5.92 20.59
N PHE A 206 3.83 -5.65 20.13
CA PHE A 206 3.43 -4.31 19.69
C PHE A 206 1.99 -3.99 20.12
N ASP A 207 1.85 -2.88 20.84
CA ASP A 207 0.55 -2.29 21.18
C ASP A 207 -0.03 -1.63 19.93
N ASN A 208 -1.32 -1.88 19.69
CA ASN A 208 -1.97 -1.75 18.39
C ASN A 208 -2.87 -0.50 18.37
N ILE A 209 -3.02 0.20 17.24
CA ILE A 209 -3.69 1.53 17.22
C ILE A 209 -4.65 1.72 16.05
N ILE A 210 -5.79 2.33 16.34
CA ILE A 210 -6.53 3.29 15.49
C ILE A 210 -6.56 4.61 16.25
N LEU A 211 -6.34 5.76 15.58
CA LEU A 211 -6.72 7.05 16.15
C LEU A 211 -8.20 7.32 15.90
N LEU A 212 -8.92 7.63 16.98
CA LEU A 212 -10.29 8.10 16.99
C LEU A 212 -10.34 9.63 16.85
#